data_AF-A0A8J4QQP7-F1
#
_entry.id   AF-A0A8J4QQP7-F1
#
_cell.length_a   1.000
_cell.length_b   1.000
_cell.length_c   1.000
_cell.angle_alpha   90.00
_cell.angle_beta   90.00
_cell.angle_gamma   90.00
#
_symmetry.space_group_name_H-M   'P 1'
#
loop_
_entity.id
_entity.type
_entity.pdbx_description
1 polymer ?
#
loop_
_entity_poly.entity_id
_entity_poly.type
_entity_poly.pdbx_seq_one_letter_code
_entity_poly.pdbx_strand_id
1 'polypeptide(L)'
;MAFRVCFCSLVVLLVSFLRFATFASSTTSSVDATAEVGKTFYKEAEAFLKWKTSLDNQNKSLLPSWVGDRPCNNWVGITCDDELELGVTRLNLSSFLVKGTLDNL
;
A
#
# COMPACT_ATOMS: atom_id res chain seq x y z
N MET A 1 -24.48 -33.17 50.60
CA MET A 1 -23.10 -32.83 50.17
C MET A 1 -22.94 -32.91 48.65
N ALA A 2 -23.51 -33.90 47.97
CA ALA A 2 -23.45 -34.07 46.51
C ALA A 2 -24.02 -32.91 45.66
N PHE A 3 -25.10 -32.26 46.09
CA PHE A 3 -25.74 -31.16 45.33
C PHE A 3 -24.83 -29.91 45.18
N ARG A 4 -24.05 -29.60 46.23
CA ARG A 4 -23.10 -28.46 46.21
C ARG A 4 -21.88 -28.75 45.32
N VAL A 5 -21.44 -30.00 45.26
CA VAL A 5 -20.35 -30.46 44.39
C VAL A 5 -20.77 -30.42 42.93
N CYS A 6 -22.00 -30.83 42.63
CA CYS A 6 -22.55 -30.78 41.27
C CYS A 6 -22.67 -29.34 40.75
N PHE A 7 -23.11 -28.41 41.61
CA PHE A 7 -23.19 -26.98 41.28
C PHE A 7 -21.81 -26.37 40.99
N CYS A 8 -20.80 -26.68 41.80
CA CYS A 8 -19.42 -26.23 41.57
C CYS A 8 -18.85 -26.77 40.26
N SER A 9 -19.05 -28.07 39.97
CA SER A 9 -18.59 -28.68 38.72
C SER A 9 -19.27 -28.05 37.49
N LEU A 10 -20.56 -27.74 37.58
CA LEU A 10 -21.30 -27.11 36.48
C LEU A 10 -20.78 -25.68 36.18
N VAL A 11 -20.49 -24.90 37.22
CA VAL A 11 -19.96 -23.53 37.08
C VAL A 11 -18.56 -23.53 36.45
N VAL A 12 -17.69 -24.47 36.84
CA VAL A 12 -16.33 -24.59 36.27
C VAL A 12 -16.37 -24.97 34.79
N LEU A 13 -17.27 -25.86 34.39
CA LEU A 13 -17.46 -26.25 32.98
C LEU A 13 -17.95 -25.08 32.12
N LEU A 14 -18.90 -24.28 32.62
CA LEU A 14 -19.41 -23.09 31.92
C LEU A 14 -18.32 -22.03 31.68
N VAL A 15 -17.49 -21.75 32.69
CA VAL A 15 -16.38 -20.79 32.57
C VAL A 15 -15.34 -21.27 31.56
N SER A 16 -15.03 -22.57 31.57
CA SER A 16 -14.07 -23.18 30.63
C SER A 16 -14.56 -23.09 29.18
N PHE A 17 -15.85 -23.34 28.95
CA PHE A 17 -16.48 -23.25 27.64
C PHE A 17 -16.50 -21.82 27.08
N LEU A 18 -16.79 -20.83 27.94
CA LEU A 18 -16.76 -19.41 27.58
C LEU A 18 -15.35 -18.94 27.15
N ARG A 19 -14.30 -19.40 27.85
CA ARG A 19 -12.91 -19.11 27.47
C ARG A 19 -12.53 -19.71 26.10
N PHE A 20 -13.01 -20.92 25.83
CA PHE A 20 -12.77 -21.59 24.56
C PHE A 20 -13.46 -20.85 23.39
N ALA A 21 -14.70 -20.38 23.61
CA ALA A 21 -15.43 -19.59 22.63
C ALA A 21 -14.74 -18.24 22.33
N THR A 22 -14.19 -17.55 23.35
CA THR A 22 -13.43 -16.31 23.12
C THR A 22 -12.12 -16.52 22.38
N PHE A 23 -11.49 -17.70 22.52
CA PHE A 23 -10.28 -18.04 21.79
C PHE A 23 -10.58 -18.32 20.31
N ALA A 24 -11.68 -19.01 20.01
CA ALA A 24 -12.11 -19.31 18.64
C ALA A 24 -12.52 -18.08 17.83
N SER A 25 -13.02 -17.02 18.49
CA SER A 25 -13.40 -15.76 17.85
C SER A 25 -12.24 -14.81 17.54
N SER A 26 -11.00 -15.22 17.79
CA SER A 26 -9.81 -14.40 17.48
C SER A 26 -9.43 -14.54 16.00
N THR A 27 -10.31 -14.13 15.10
CA THR A 27 -9.91 -13.79 13.73
C THR A 27 -9.31 -12.40 13.75
N THR A 28 -7.99 -12.32 13.93
CA THR A 28 -7.25 -11.10 13.59
C THR A 28 -7.38 -10.90 12.09
N SER A 29 -8.09 -9.86 11.65
CA SER A 29 -7.97 -9.39 10.27
C SER A 29 -6.54 -8.91 10.09
N SER A 30 -5.71 -9.71 9.41
CA SER A 30 -4.45 -9.25 8.87
C SER A 30 -4.78 -8.21 7.79
N VAL A 31 -4.63 -6.93 8.13
CA VAL A 31 -4.57 -5.87 7.14
C VAL A 31 -3.32 -6.11 6.31
N ASP A 32 -3.53 -6.33 5.02
CA ASP A 32 -2.52 -6.57 4.00
C ASP A 32 -1.84 -5.25 3.65
N ALA A 33 -0.99 -4.75 4.57
CA ALA A 33 -0.27 -3.49 4.41
C ALA A 33 0.57 -3.43 3.11
N THR A 34 0.85 -4.58 2.49
CA THR A 34 1.54 -4.72 1.21
C THR A 34 0.67 -4.42 -0.02
N ALA A 35 -0.64 -4.66 0.05
CA ALA A 35 -1.55 -4.38 -1.07
C ALA A 35 -1.85 -2.88 -1.24
N GLU A 36 -1.83 -2.13 -0.13
CA GLU A 36 -2.08 -0.69 -0.10
C GLU A 36 -0.95 0.08 -0.81
N VAL A 37 0.30 -0.29 -0.54
CA VAL A 37 1.51 0.34 -1.07
C VAL A 37 1.68 0.04 -2.57
N GLY A 38 1.41 -1.19 -3.02
CA GLY A 38 1.41 -1.50 -4.46
C GLY A 38 0.39 -0.68 -5.25
N LYS A 39 -0.73 -0.32 -4.62
CA LYS A 39 -1.80 0.48 -5.24
C LYS A 39 -1.44 1.96 -5.38
N THR A 40 -0.63 2.53 -4.49
CA THR A 40 -0.20 3.93 -4.59
C THR A 40 0.77 4.11 -5.75
N PHE A 41 1.78 3.24 -5.87
CA PHE A 41 2.75 3.29 -6.97
C PHE A 41 2.11 3.15 -8.35
N TYR A 42 1.12 2.27 -8.49
CA TYR A 42 0.40 2.11 -9.75
C TYR A 42 -0.29 3.41 -10.18
N LYS A 43 -0.97 4.09 -9.26
CA LYS A 43 -1.68 5.35 -9.56
C LYS A 43 -0.72 6.50 -9.87
N GLU A 44 0.35 6.61 -9.10
CA GLU A 44 1.40 7.60 -9.36
C GLU A 44 2.05 7.36 -10.72
N ALA A 45 2.37 6.10 -11.05
CA ALA A 45 2.93 5.72 -12.34
C ALA A 45 1.98 6.08 -13.50
N GLU A 46 0.68 5.78 -13.36
CA GLU A 46 -0.33 6.13 -14.36
C GLU A 46 -0.41 7.64 -14.59
N ALA A 47 -0.44 8.43 -13.51
CA ALA A 47 -0.45 9.89 -13.59
C ALA A 47 0.81 10.44 -14.29
N PHE A 48 1.98 9.94 -13.93
CA PHE A 48 3.25 10.32 -14.57
C PHE A 48 3.32 9.92 -16.05
N LEU A 49 2.79 8.75 -16.42
CA LEU A 49 2.75 8.33 -17.83
C LEU A 49 1.78 9.18 -18.64
N LYS A 50 0.61 9.52 -18.08
CA LYS A 50 -0.33 10.45 -18.71
C LYS A 50 0.30 11.83 -18.89
N TRP A 51 0.95 12.34 -17.84
CA TRP A 51 1.69 13.58 -17.92
C TRP A 51 2.81 13.54 -18.97
N LYS A 52 3.58 12.44 -19.01
CA LYS A 52 4.60 12.18 -20.05
C LYS A 52 4.04 12.29 -21.46
N THR A 53 2.81 11.80 -21.72
CA THR A 53 2.16 11.93 -23.04
C THR A 53 1.67 13.34 -23.36
N SER A 54 1.42 14.17 -22.35
CA SER A 54 1.03 15.58 -22.51
C SER A 54 2.21 16.52 -22.78
N LEU A 55 3.45 16.05 -22.60
CA LEU A 55 4.63 16.85 -22.87
C LEU A 55 4.72 17.13 -24.38
N ASP A 56 4.67 18.40 -24.75
CA ASP A 56 4.70 18.84 -26.14
C ASP A 56 6.14 18.73 -26.64
N ASN A 57 6.52 17.57 -27.20
CA ASN A 57 7.80 17.44 -27.87
C ASN A 57 7.77 16.41 -29.01
N GLN A 58 7.44 16.93 -30.19
CA GLN A 58 7.49 16.29 -31.50
C GLN A 58 8.62 15.24 -31.62
N ASN A 59 8.25 13.96 -31.50
CA ASN A 59 9.09 12.78 -31.74
C ASN A 59 10.26 12.48 -30.78
N LYS A 60 10.43 13.20 -29.66
CA LYS A 60 11.44 12.82 -28.66
C LYS A 60 10.80 12.29 -27.39
N SER A 61 11.08 11.02 -27.07
CA SER A 61 10.79 10.47 -25.75
C SER A 61 11.65 11.20 -24.72
N LEU A 62 11.10 12.26 -24.11
CA LEU A 62 11.82 13.09 -23.15
C LEU A 62 12.18 12.34 -21.85
N LEU A 63 11.60 11.16 -21.63
CA LEU A 63 11.76 10.38 -20.41
C LEU A 63 11.72 8.88 -20.76
N PRO A 64 12.74 8.36 -21.46
CA PRO A 64 12.72 6.99 -21.98
C PRO A 64 12.73 5.93 -20.87
N SER A 65 13.24 6.26 -19.68
CA SER A 65 13.26 5.38 -18.52
C SER A 65 11.90 5.22 -17.82
N TRP A 66 10.94 6.10 -18.11
CA TRP A 66 9.62 6.05 -17.48
C TRP A 66 8.74 5.01 -18.18
N VAL A 67 8.88 3.77 -17.73
CA VAL A 67 8.19 2.59 -18.26
C VAL A 67 7.76 1.69 -17.09
N GLY A 68 6.55 1.15 -17.17
CA GLY A 68 6.00 0.23 -16.16
C GLY A 68 5.17 0.94 -15.10
N ASP A 69 4.99 0.26 -13.97
CA ASP A 69 4.10 0.61 -12.86
C ASP A 69 4.84 0.96 -11.56
N ARG A 70 6.18 0.93 -11.57
CA ARG A 70 7.04 1.20 -10.41
C ARG A 70 7.98 2.37 -10.68
N PRO A 71 7.59 3.60 -10.32
CA PRO A 71 8.41 4.78 -10.54
C PRO A 71 9.77 4.72 -9.83
N CYS A 72 9.83 4.12 -8.64
CA CYS A 72 11.08 3.96 -7.89
C CYS A 72 12.06 2.98 -8.55
N ASN A 73 11.60 2.17 -9.51
CA ASN A 73 12.42 1.14 -10.15
C ASN A 73 13.04 1.69 -11.45
N ASN A 74 14.07 2.52 -11.32
CA ASN A 74 14.91 3.05 -12.39
C ASN A 74 14.31 4.18 -13.25
N TRP A 75 13.24 4.86 -12.82
CA TRP A 75 12.82 6.07 -13.52
C TRP A 75 13.78 7.21 -13.23
N VAL A 76 14.28 7.84 -14.28
CA VAL A 76 15.23 8.96 -14.14
C VAL A 76 14.50 10.19 -13.61
N GLY A 77 15.10 10.86 -12.63
CA GLY A 77 14.53 12.07 -12.04
C GLY A 77 13.44 11.81 -11.01
N ILE A 78 13.14 10.55 -10.69
CA ILE A 78 12.23 10.17 -9.60
C ILE A 78 13.05 9.80 -8.37
N THR A 79 12.67 10.31 -7.21
CA THR A 79 13.18 9.85 -5.91
C THR A 79 12.03 9.39 -5.06
N CYS A 80 12.19 8.24 -4.43
CA CYS A 80 11.21 7.67 -3.50
C CYS A 80 11.72 7.78 -2.07
N ASP A 81 10.79 7.64 -1.13
CA ASP A 81 11.17 7.48 0.27
C ASP A 81 11.65 6.04 0.50
N ASP A 82 12.92 5.88 0.86
CA ASP A 82 13.53 4.58 1.14
C ASP A 82 13.05 4.01 2.49
N GLU A 83 12.56 4.85 3.41
CA GLU A 83 12.19 4.41 4.76
C GLU A 83 10.76 3.86 4.84
N LEU A 84 9.88 4.31 3.96
CA LEU A 84 8.44 3.99 4.05
C LEU A 84 7.84 3.34 2.80
N GLU A 85 8.58 3.25 1.68
CA GLU A 85 8.07 2.82 0.37
C GLU A 85 6.70 3.45 0.03
N LEU A 86 6.42 4.67 0.50
CA LEU A 86 5.08 5.25 0.48
C LEU A 86 4.71 5.94 -0.85
N GLY A 87 5.67 6.09 -1.77
CA GLY A 87 5.45 6.79 -3.02
C GLY A 87 6.67 7.60 -3.48
N VAL A 88 6.47 8.32 -4.58
CA VAL A 88 7.43 9.29 -5.11
C VAL A 88 7.44 10.53 -4.23
N THR A 89 8.61 10.89 -3.69
CA THR A 89 8.77 12.09 -2.85
C THR A 89 9.35 13.28 -3.59
N ARG A 90 10.15 13.05 -4.64
CA ARG A 90 10.73 14.13 -5.44
C ARG A 90 10.75 13.79 -6.92
N LEU A 91 10.46 14.81 -7.71
CA LEU A 91 10.61 14.83 -9.16
C LEU A 91 11.64 15.91 -9.54
N ASN A 92 12.73 15.52 -10.18
CA ASN A 92 13.76 16.40 -10.69
C ASN A 92 13.88 16.27 -12.21
N LEU A 93 13.50 17.34 -12.91
CA LEU A 93 13.55 17.41 -14.35
C LEU A 93 14.38 18.58 -14.87
N SER A 94 15.25 19.16 -14.05
CA SER A 94 16.04 20.34 -14.39
C SER A 94 16.93 20.14 -15.62
N SER A 95 17.37 18.92 -15.87
CA SER A 95 18.19 18.53 -17.03
C SER A 95 17.37 18.26 -18.29
N PHE A 96 16.05 18.24 -18.20
CA PHE A 96 15.15 17.94 -19.31
C PHE A 96 14.47 19.23 -19.77
N LEU A 97 14.52 19.52 -21.07
CA LEU A 97 13.68 20.55 -21.67
C LEU A 97 12.25 19.99 -21.82
N VAL A 98 11.50 20.02 -20.73
CA VAL A 98 10.09 19.68 -20.68
C VAL A 98 9.24 20.94 -20.83
N LYS A 99 8.28 20.89 -21.76
CA LYS A 99 7.29 21.95 -21.96
C LYS A 99 5.90 21.31 -21.94
N GLY A 100 5.05 21.77 -21.03
CA GLY A 100 3.72 21.22 -20.81
C GLY A 100 3.17 21.65 -19.45
N THR A 101 1.96 21.23 -19.13
CA THR A 101 1.30 21.48 -17.85
C THR A 101 1.34 20.23 -17.00
N LEU A 102 1.65 20.37 -15.71
CA LEU A 102 1.56 19.26 -14.75
C LEU A 102 0.14 19.23 -14.19
N ASP A 103 -0.73 18.47 -14.86
CA ASP A 103 -2.14 18.35 -14.53
C ASP A 103 -2.44 16.97 -13.92
N ASN A 104 -3.17 16.95 -12.79
CA ASN A 104 -3.68 15.75 -12.10
C ASN A 104 -2.59 14.73 -11.70
N LEU A 105 -1.61 15.16 -10.90
CA LEU A 105 -0.72 14.24 -10.17
C LEU A 105 -1.37 13.80 -8.84
#